data_AF-A0A1M7IFQ1-F1
#
_entry.id   AF-A0A1M7IFQ1-F1
#
_cell.length_a   1.000
_cell.length_b   1.000
_cell.length_c   1.000
_cell.angle_alpha   90.00
_cell.angle_beta   90.00
_cell.angle_gamma   90.00
#
_symmetry.space_group_name_H-M   'P 1'
#
loop_
_entity.id
_entity.type
_entity.pdbx_description
1 polymer ?
#
loop_
_entity_poly.entity_id
_entity_poly.type
_entity_poly.pdbx_seq_one_letter_code
_entity_poly.pdbx_strand_id
1 'polypeptide(L)'
;MYLLVIDMNSNEIDFEVIQRDLKHRMYQYIGSGSSRSVFDLANGYVVKAAINHGGLTQNQMEYNVYNQEKTAFFAPILTISDNSMFLIMKKGERLWNINQVSQYYNVNNIRELVDNSYFIRIRKTYGLAAGDLVRKSSWGMIDQVPVLVDYGYTGRRRGRR
;
A
#
# COMPACT_ATOMS: atom_id res chain seq x y z
N MET A 1 28.06 -19.33 -1.93
CA MET A 1 26.96 -18.68 -1.19
C MET A 1 25.80 -18.60 -2.15
N TYR A 2 24.86 -19.54 -2.07
CA TYR A 2 23.77 -19.67 -3.04
C TYR A 2 22.68 -18.65 -2.73
N LEU A 3 22.46 -17.70 -3.65
CA LEU A 3 21.25 -16.89 -3.70
C LEU A 3 20.09 -17.83 -4.06
N LEU A 4 19.20 -18.10 -3.10
CA LEU A 4 17.91 -18.71 -3.39
C LEU A 4 17.09 -17.68 -4.16
N VAL A 5 17.11 -17.79 -5.48
CA VAL A 5 16.06 -17.27 -6.34
C VAL A 5 14.82 -18.08 -6.00
N ILE A 6 13.90 -17.49 -5.24
CA ILE A 6 12.60 -18.09 -4.95
C ILE A 6 11.82 -18.07 -6.27
N ASP A 7 11.78 -19.22 -6.93
CA ASP A 7 10.99 -19.48 -8.12
C ASP A 7 9.50 -19.36 -7.75
N MET A 8 8.76 -18.45 -8.38
CA MET A 8 7.39 -18.07 -7.98
C MET A 8 6.29 -18.78 -8.77
N ASN A 9 6.42 -20.08 -8.98
CA ASN A 9 5.37 -20.87 -9.64
C ASN A 9 4.57 -21.78 -8.70
N SER A 10 4.75 -21.66 -7.37
CA SER A 10 3.94 -22.37 -6.37
C SER A 10 4.13 -21.79 -4.95
N ASN A 11 3.79 -20.52 -4.69
CA ASN A 11 4.21 -19.86 -3.44
C ASN A 11 3.05 -19.37 -2.58
N GLU A 12 2.67 -20.18 -1.60
CA GLU A 12 2.18 -19.69 -0.32
C GLU A 12 3.28 -18.81 0.29
N ILE A 13 2.94 -17.58 0.67
CA ILE A 13 3.91 -16.69 1.32
C ILE A 13 4.23 -17.24 2.71
N ASP A 14 5.49 -17.59 2.95
CA ASP A 14 5.96 -17.99 4.29
C ASP A 14 6.30 -16.75 5.12
N PHE A 15 5.42 -16.40 6.06
CA PHE A 15 5.62 -15.27 6.95
C PHE A 15 6.70 -15.50 8.01
N GLU A 16 7.05 -16.74 8.35
CA GLU A 16 8.16 -17.02 9.26
C GLU A 16 9.50 -16.70 8.60
N VAL A 17 9.63 -17.03 7.31
CA VAL A 17 10.78 -16.64 6.49
C VAL A 17 10.89 -15.12 6.39
N ILE A 18 9.78 -14.42 6.06
CA ILE A 18 9.77 -12.96 6.02
C ILE A 18 10.20 -12.36 7.35
N GLN A 19 9.67 -12.87 8.47
CA GLN A 19 10.01 -12.38 9.80
C GLN A 19 11.50 -12.58 10.13
N ARG A 20 12.04 -13.77 9.82
CA ARG A 20 13.46 -14.09 10.02
C ARG A 20 14.34 -13.16 9.18
N ASP A 21 14.04 -12.99 7.91
CA ASP A 21 14.83 -12.21 6.96
C ASP A 21 14.79 -10.70 7.29
N LEU A 22 13.65 -10.20 7.80
CA LEU A 22 13.56 -8.85 8.40
C LEU A 22 14.49 -8.68 9.60
N LYS A 23 14.53 -9.66 10.53
CA LYS A 23 15.43 -9.62 11.70
C LYS A 23 16.90 -9.59 11.30
N HIS A 24 17.26 -10.28 10.22
CA HIS A 24 18.62 -10.27 9.68
C HIS A 24 18.89 -9.11 8.71
N ARG A 25 17.94 -8.19 8.51
CA ARG A 25 18.08 -7.02 7.61
C ARG A 25 18.37 -7.40 6.16
N MET A 26 17.80 -8.50 5.68
CA MET A 26 17.98 -8.99 4.31
C MET A 26 17.18 -8.17 3.28
N TYR A 27 16.14 -7.48 3.72
CA TYR A 27 15.30 -6.65 2.85
C TYR A 27 15.69 -5.18 2.92
N GLN A 28 15.63 -4.50 1.77
CA GLN A 28 15.92 -3.08 1.70
C GLN A 28 14.80 -2.27 2.36
N TYR A 29 15.16 -1.44 3.33
CA TYR A 29 14.23 -0.49 3.94
C TYR A 29 13.82 0.62 2.96
N ILE A 30 12.51 0.85 2.81
CA ILE A 30 11.95 1.90 1.94
C ILE A 30 11.58 3.14 2.76
N GLY A 31 10.97 2.93 3.93
CA GLY A 31 10.44 4.00 4.75
C GLY A 31 9.63 3.48 5.94
N SER A 32 9.22 4.41 6.80
CA SER A 32 8.38 4.12 7.96
C SER A 32 7.40 5.24 8.22
N GLY A 33 6.29 4.89 8.83
CA GLY A 33 5.40 5.81 9.53
C GLY A 33 5.45 5.56 11.04
N SER A 34 4.54 6.19 11.77
CA SER A 34 4.43 6.01 13.23
C SER A 34 3.95 4.61 13.66
N SER A 35 3.47 3.80 12.72
CA SER A 35 2.81 2.51 12.98
C SER A 35 3.40 1.33 12.22
N ARG A 36 4.14 1.57 11.13
CA ARG A 36 4.63 0.52 10.22
C ARG A 36 5.99 0.88 9.62
N SER A 37 6.78 -0.13 9.31
CA SER A 37 7.96 -0.04 8.45
C SER A 37 7.71 -0.80 7.15
N VAL A 38 8.22 -0.27 6.04
CA VAL A 38 8.04 -0.83 4.70
C VAL A 38 9.39 -1.27 4.14
N PHE A 39 9.44 -2.50 3.63
CA PHE A 39 10.65 -3.09 3.07
C PHE A 39 10.38 -3.65 1.68
N ASP A 40 11.37 -3.54 0.81
CA ASP A 40 11.40 -4.14 -0.52
C ASP A 40 11.82 -5.60 -0.44
N LEU A 41 10.98 -6.50 -0.96
CA LEU A 41 11.26 -7.94 -1.02
C LEU A 41 12.12 -8.32 -2.24
N ALA A 42 12.54 -7.34 -3.06
CA ALA A 42 13.39 -7.51 -4.25
C ALA A 42 12.79 -8.43 -5.34
N ASN A 43 11.49 -8.69 -5.27
CA ASN A 43 10.75 -9.55 -6.20
C ASN A 43 9.50 -8.87 -6.77
N GLY A 44 9.47 -7.53 -6.75
CA GLY A 44 8.31 -6.74 -7.20
C GLY A 44 7.23 -6.52 -6.13
N TYR A 45 7.47 -6.97 -4.89
CA TYR A 45 6.58 -6.75 -3.76
C TYR A 45 7.25 -6.00 -2.62
N VAL A 46 6.43 -5.44 -1.73
CA VAL A 46 6.84 -4.89 -0.45
C VAL A 46 6.15 -5.64 0.68
N VAL A 47 6.81 -5.70 1.83
CA VAL A 47 6.18 -6.03 3.10
C VAL A 47 5.99 -4.76 3.93
N LYS A 48 4.75 -4.51 4.38
CA LYS A 48 4.45 -3.51 5.41
C LYS A 48 4.37 -4.22 6.77
N ALA A 49 5.42 -4.08 7.57
CA ALA A 49 5.52 -4.67 8.90
C ALA A 49 4.98 -3.72 9.97
N ALA A 50 4.03 -4.19 10.77
CA ALA A 50 3.46 -3.44 11.88
C ALA A 50 4.45 -3.29 13.05
N ILE A 51 4.54 -2.08 13.61
CA ILE A 51 5.37 -1.74 14.77
C ILE A 51 4.52 -1.74 16.05
N ASN A 52 3.24 -1.38 15.93
CA ASN A 52 2.30 -1.29 17.04
C ASN A 52 0.89 -1.69 16.61
N HIS A 53 -0.06 -1.67 17.55
CA HIS A 53 -1.45 -2.03 17.30
C HIS A 53 -2.11 -1.20 16.19
N GLY A 54 -1.74 0.08 16.05
CA GLY A 54 -2.21 0.92 14.94
C GLY A 54 -1.76 0.38 13.58
N GLY A 55 -0.57 -0.20 13.49
CA GLY A 55 -0.07 -0.84 12.26
C GLY A 55 -0.82 -2.11 11.91
N LEU A 56 -1.17 -2.93 12.90
CA LEU A 56 -1.99 -4.13 12.71
C LEU A 56 -3.35 -3.76 12.14
N THR A 57 -4.02 -2.78 12.74
CA THR A 57 -5.31 -2.28 12.28
C THR A 57 -5.22 -1.69 10.87
N GLN A 58 -4.16 -0.93 10.56
CA GLN A 58 -3.96 -0.40 9.21
C GLN A 58 -3.78 -1.49 8.16
N ASN A 59 -2.95 -2.50 8.44
CA ASN A 59 -2.73 -3.63 7.54
C ASN A 59 -4.03 -4.38 7.25
N GLN A 60 -4.80 -4.71 8.30
CA GLN A 60 -6.10 -5.38 8.15
C GLN A 60 -7.10 -4.54 7.35
N MET A 61 -7.16 -3.23 7.60
CA MET A 61 -8.08 -2.33 6.89
C MET A 61 -7.73 -2.22 5.41
N GLU A 62 -6.46 -2.05 5.05
CA GLU A 62 -6.02 -2.05 3.65
C GLU A 62 -6.38 -3.37 2.96
N TYR A 63 -6.09 -4.51 3.60
CA TYR A 63 -6.46 -5.83 3.06
C TYR A 63 -7.97 -5.95 2.80
N ASN A 64 -8.79 -5.51 3.76
CA ASN A 64 -10.25 -5.57 3.65
C ASN A 64 -10.79 -4.68 2.53
N VAL A 65 -10.28 -3.44 2.41
CA VAL A 65 -10.64 -2.52 1.33
C VAL A 65 -10.32 -3.15 -0.03
N TYR A 66 -9.11 -3.68 -0.19
CA TYR A 66 -8.69 -4.29 -1.45
C TYR A 66 -9.54 -5.52 -1.81
N ASN A 67 -9.88 -6.36 -0.83
CA ASN A 67 -10.67 -7.56 -1.09
C ASN A 67 -12.14 -7.24 -1.42
N GLN A 68 -12.67 -6.13 -0.89
CA GLN A 68 -14.03 -5.66 -1.19
C GLN A 68 -14.11 -4.89 -2.52
N GLU A 69 -13.02 -4.22 -2.92
CA GLU A 69 -12.98 -3.31 -4.08
C GLU A 69 -11.71 -3.53 -4.89
N LYS A 70 -11.74 -4.53 -5.78
CA LYS A 70 -10.63 -4.85 -6.68
C LYS A 70 -10.65 -3.90 -7.87
N THR A 71 -10.22 -2.66 -7.65
CA THR A 71 -10.11 -1.65 -8.70
C THR A 71 -8.67 -1.48 -9.14
N ALA A 72 -8.48 -1.07 -10.41
CA ALA A 72 -7.17 -0.75 -10.95
C ALA A 72 -6.50 0.46 -10.27
N PHE A 73 -7.23 1.18 -9.42
CA PHE A 73 -6.74 2.35 -8.69
C PHE A 73 -6.02 1.98 -7.38
N PHE A 74 -6.33 0.86 -6.74
CA PHE A 74 -5.61 0.41 -5.54
C PHE A 74 -4.42 -0.46 -5.91
N ALA A 75 -3.27 -0.22 -5.27
CA ALA A 75 -2.12 -1.09 -5.41
C ALA A 75 -2.49 -2.53 -4.97
N PRO A 76 -2.26 -3.55 -5.82
CA PRO A 76 -2.65 -4.92 -5.50
C PRO A 76 -2.04 -5.43 -4.21
N ILE A 77 -2.86 -6.04 -3.35
CA ILE A 77 -2.38 -6.77 -2.17
C ILE A 77 -2.39 -8.27 -2.50
N LEU A 78 -1.25 -8.91 -2.27
CA LEU A 78 -1.10 -10.35 -2.46
C LEU A 78 -1.72 -11.13 -1.29
N THR A 79 -1.37 -10.76 -0.05
CA THR A 79 -1.85 -11.44 1.15
C THR A 79 -1.53 -10.62 2.42
N ILE A 80 -2.07 -11.05 3.56
CA ILE A 80 -1.79 -10.56 4.90
C ILE A 80 -1.52 -11.76 5.83
N SER A 81 -0.67 -11.60 6.84
CA SER A 81 -0.49 -12.63 7.87
C SER A 81 -1.72 -12.71 8.78
N ASP A 82 -1.99 -13.87 9.38
CA ASP A 82 -3.18 -14.10 10.23
C ASP A 82 -3.29 -13.10 11.39
N ASN A 83 -2.15 -12.70 11.95
CA ASN A 83 -2.07 -11.72 13.03
C ASN A 83 -1.99 -10.25 12.54
N SER A 84 -2.14 -10.00 11.23
CA SER A 84 -2.01 -8.69 10.57
C SER A 84 -0.64 -7.99 10.71
N MET A 85 0.39 -8.70 11.19
CA MET A 85 1.72 -8.14 11.36
C MET A 85 2.37 -7.77 10.02
N PHE A 86 2.12 -8.56 8.97
CA PHE A 86 2.72 -8.37 7.66
C PHE A 86 1.63 -8.26 6.59
N LEU A 87 1.72 -7.22 5.77
CA LEU A 87 0.90 -7.07 4.57
C LEU A 87 1.82 -7.08 3.34
N ILE A 88 1.54 -7.96 2.38
CA ILE A 88 2.32 -8.10 1.16
C ILE A 88 1.58 -7.41 0.02
N MET A 89 2.20 -6.37 -0.54
CA MET A 89 1.60 -5.51 -1.55
C MET A 89 2.54 -5.40 -2.76
N LYS A 90 1.98 -5.33 -3.97
CA LYS A 90 2.78 -5.08 -5.18
C LYS A 90 3.49 -3.74 -5.04
N LYS A 91 4.79 -3.72 -5.32
CA LYS A 91 5.62 -2.53 -5.18
C LYS A 91 5.31 -1.56 -6.33
N GLY A 92 4.90 -0.35 -5.98
CA GLY A 92 4.81 0.76 -6.93
C GLY A 92 6.12 1.55 -6.99
N GLU A 93 6.53 1.92 -8.20
CA GLU A 93 7.63 2.86 -8.40
C GLU A 93 7.21 4.27 -7.96
N ARG A 94 8.20 5.08 -7.57
CA ARG A 94 7.92 6.45 -7.14
C ARG A 94 7.45 7.29 -8.33
N LEU A 95 6.40 8.08 -8.11
CA LEU A 95 6.04 9.13 -9.06
C LEU A 95 7.11 10.23 -9.09
N TRP A 96 7.50 10.63 -10.30
CA TRP A 96 8.30 11.82 -10.53
C TRP A 96 7.50 13.08 -10.19
N ASN A 97 6.24 13.13 -10.66
CA ASN A 97 5.34 14.26 -10.49
C ASN A 97 3.90 13.78 -10.27
N ILE A 98 3.15 14.43 -9.38
CA ILE A 98 1.71 14.16 -9.18
C ILE A 98 0.90 14.37 -10.46
N ASN A 99 1.36 15.22 -11.38
CA ASN A 99 0.72 15.45 -12.67
C ASN A 99 0.61 14.18 -13.52
N GLN A 100 1.45 13.16 -13.29
CA GLN A 100 1.31 11.86 -13.95
C GLN A 100 -0.04 11.20 -13.63
N VAL A 101 -0.55 11.39 -12.41
CA VAL A 101 -1.89 10.94 -12.02
C VAL A 101 -2.95 11.71 -12.81
N SER A 102 -2.86 13.05 -12.81
CA SER A 102 -3.81 13.90 -13.53
C SER A 102 -3.89 13.54 -15.02
N GLN A 103 -2.74 13.33 -15.65
CA GLN A 103 -2.62 12.92 -17.06
C GLN A 103 -3.28 11.56 -17.32
N TYR A 104 -3.01 10.56 -16.47
CA TYR A 104 -3.58 9.22 -16.64
C TYR A 104 -5.12 9.23 -16.54
N TYR A 105 -5.67 9.96 -15.57
CA TYR A 105 -7.12 10.07 -15.38
C TYR A 105 -7.78 11.13 -16.26
N ASN A 106 -7.02 11.78 -17.16
CA ASN A 106 -7.49 12.83 -18.05
C ASN A 106 -8.22 13.97 -17.32
N VAL A 107 -7.64 14.46 -16.22
CA VAL A 107 -8.13 15.60 -15.44
C VAL A 107 -7.12 16.76 -15.50
N ASN A 108 -7.60 18.00 -15.40
CA ASN A 108 -6.77 19.19 -15.51
C ASN A 108 -5.79 19.32 -14.33
N ASN A 109 -6.22 18.88 -13.15
CA ASN A 109 -5.41 18.87 -11.94
C ASN A 109 -5.93 17.84 -10.93
N ILE A 110 -5.13 17.53 -9.91
CA ILE A 110 -5.46 16.49 -8.93
C ILE A 110 -6.73 16.81 -8.11
N ARG A 111 -7.15 18.08 -7.98
CA ARG A 111 -8.39 18.41 -7.25
C ARG A 111 -9.62 17.94 -8.01
N GLU A 112 -9.59 18.02 -9.34
CA GLU A 112 -10.68 17.49 -10.19
C GLU A 112 -10.82 15.97 -10.03
N LEU A 113 -9.72 15.25 -9.80
CA LEU A 113 -9.78 13.83 -9.42
C LEU A 113 -10.51 13.62 -8.09
N VAL A 114 -10.25 14.46 -7.10
CA VAL A 114 -10.89 14.39 -5.77
C VAL A 114 -12.39 14.67 -5.85
N ASP A 115 -12.79 15.57 -6.75
CA ASP A 115 -14.17 16.00 -6.95
C ASP A 115 -14.94 15.10 -7.94
N ASN A 116 -14.25 14.17 -8.59
CA ASN A 116 -14.87 13.17 -9.45
C ASN A 116 -15.80 12.24 -8.64
N SER A 117 -17.01 11.98 -9.16
CA SER A 117 -18.06 11.23 -8.46
C SER A 117 -17.64 9.81 -8.06
N TYR A 118 -16.82 9.14 -8.87
CA TYR A 118 -16.26 7.83 -8.55
C TYR A 118 -15.35 7.90 -7.32
N PHE A 119 -14.42 8.84 -7.29
CA PHE A 119 -13.50 9.01 -6.16
C PHE A 119 -14.21 9.50 -4.90
N ILE A 120 -15.23 10.36 -5.02
CA ILE A 120 -16.10 10.74 -3.90
C ILE A 120 -16.79 9.50 -3.31
N ARG A 121 -17.35 8.62 -4.16
CA ARG A 121 -17.99 7.38 -3.72
C ARG A 121 -17.00 6.48 -2.99
N ILE A 122 -15.88 6.16 -3.63
CA ILE A 122 -14.83 5.30 -3.06
C ILE A 122 -14.35 5.83 -1.71
N ARG A 123 -14.10 7.14 -1.60
CA ARG A 123 -13.70 7.77 -0.35
C ARG A 123 -14.75 7.67 0.75
N LYS A 124 -16.03 7.85 0.42
CA LYS A 124 -17.13 7.71 1.39
C LYS A 124 -17.31 6.26 1.84
N THR A 125 -17.22 5.31 0.92
CA THR A 125 -17.36 3.87 1.22
C THR A 125 -16.24 3.38 2.14
N TYR A 126 -15.00 3.73 1.84
CA TYR A 126 -13.82 3.19 2.54
C TYR A 126 -13.14 4.16 3.49
N GLY A 127 -13.72 5.34 3.71
CA GLY A 127 -13.21 6.37 4.63
C GLY A 127 -11.80 6.87 4.28
N LEU A 128 -11.53 7.07 2.99
CA LEU A 128 -10.26 7.62 2.49
C LEU A 128 -10.27 9.15 2.56
N ALA A 129 -9.19 9.76 3.05
CA ALA A 129 -9.12 11.21 3.15
C ALA A 129 -8.90 11.81 1.75
N ALA A 130 -9.49 12.98 1.49
CA ALA A 130 -9.14 13.76 0.29
C ALA A 130 -7.63 14.01 0.22
N GLY A 131 -7.00 14.19 1.40
CA GLY A 131 -5.56 14.38 1.55
C GLY A 131 -4.73 13.25 0.95
N ASP A 132 -5.23 12.02 0.96
CA ASP A 132 -4.48 10.86 0.45
C ASP A 132 -4.48 10.84 -1.08
N LEU A 133 -5.54 11.33 -1.72
CA LEU A 133 -5.59 11.44 -3.18
C LEU A 133 -4.68 12.54 -3.74
N VAL A 134 -4.43 13.61 -2.98
CA VAL A 134 -3.64 14.75 -3.47
C VAL A 134 -2.14 14.64 -3.17
N ARG A 135 -1.74 13.74 -2.26
CA ARG A 135 -0.34 13.59 -1.84
C ARG A 135 0.41 12.67 -2.79
N LYS A 136 1.45 13.19 -3.46
CA LYS A 136 2.34 12.39 -4.33
C LYS A 136 2.84 11.10 -3.66
N SER A 137 3.17 11.15 -2.38
CA SER A 137 3.70 10.01 -1.62
C SER A 137 2.67 8.88 -1.39
N SER A 138 1.38 9.16 -1.55
CA SER A 138 0.31 8.17 -1.42
C SER A 138 0.11 7.36 -2.71
N TRP A 139 0.79 7.74 -3.79
CA TRP A 139 0.71 7.09 -5.09
C TRP A 139 2.02 6.41 -5.49
N GLY A 140 1.89 5.33 -6.25
CA GLY A 140 3.00 4.67 -6.95
C GLY A 140 2.61 4.35 -8.39
N MET A 141 3.59 3.97 -9.21
CA MET A 141 3.40 3.50 -10.57
C MET A 141 3.58 1.98 -10.63
N ILE A 142 2.59 1.26 -11.15
CA ILE A 142 2.66 -0.18 -11.39
C ILE A 142 2.28 -0.42 -12.84
N ASP A 143 3.18 -0.98 -13.64
CA ASP A 143 2.94 -1.26 -15.06
C ASP A 143 2.36 -0.05 -15.82
N GLN A 144 2.95 1.13 -15.59
CA GLN A 144 2.51 2.44 -16.14
C GLN A 144 1.13 2.94 -15.67
N VAL A 145 0.52 2.29 -14.67
CA VAL A 145 -0.73 2.72 -14.05
C VAL A 145 -0.44 3.39 -12.69
N PRO A 146 -0.87 4.64 -12.47
CA PRO A 146 -0.79 5.26 -11.17
C PRO A 146 -1.84 4.66 -10.23
N VAL A 147 -1.36 4.12 -9.11
CA VAL A 147 -2.15 3.45 -8.08
C VAL A 147 -1.95 4.09 -6.72
N LEU A 148 -2.97 4.07 -5.89
CA LEU A 148 -2.88 4.43 -4.48
C LEU A 148 -2.21 3.28 -3.72
N VAL A 149 -1.11 3.57 -3.05
CA VAL A 149 -0.35 2.60 -2.24
C VAL A 149 -0.69 2.70 -0.75
N ASP A 150 -1.42 3.73 -0.35
CA ASP A 150 -1.87 3.95 1.02
C ASP A 150 -3.37 4.27 1.02
N TYR A 151 -4.17 3.25 1.30
CA TYR A 151 -5.64 3.31 1.28
C TYR A 151 -6.26 2.69 2.53
N GLY A 152 -5.54 2.70 3.64
CA GLY A 152 -6.10 2.36 4.94
C GLY A 152 -7.09 3.43 5.41
N TYR A 153 -8.15 3.02 6.10
CA TYR A 153 -9.16 3.92 6.66
C TYR A 153 -8.52 5.06 7.47
N THR A 154 -8.72 6.31 7.02
CA THR A 154 -8.25 7.52 7.72
C THR A 154 -9.35 8.18 8.57
N GLY A 155 -10.55 7.58 8.56
CA GLY A 155 -11.69 8.07 9.33
C GLY A 155 -11.42 8.01 10.83
N ARG A 156 -11.43 9.19 11.46
CA ARG A 156 -11.28 9.42 12.91
C ARG A 156 -9.92 9.00 13.49
N ARG A 157 -8.98 9.95 13.43
CA ARG A 157 -8.44 10.45 14.71
C ARG A 157 -9.64 10.89 15.56
N ARG A 158 -10.12 10.03 16.47
CA ARG A 158 -10.97 10.51 17.57
C ARG A 158 -10.18 11.62 18.26
N GLY A 159 -10.80 12.80 18.38
CA GLY A 159 -10.19 13.91 19.09
C GLY A 159 -9.86 13.55 20.54
N ARG A 160 -8.82 14.23 21.03
CA ARG A 160 -8.42 14.51 22.42
C ARG A 160 -7.78 13.37 23.21
N ARG A 161 -6.50 13.57 23.55
CA ARG A 161 -6.15 14.27 24.79
C ARG A 161 -5.29 15.47 24.46
#